data_AF-F4QM84-F1
#
_entry.id   AF-F4QM84-F1
#
_cell.length_a   1.000
_cell.length_b   1.000
_cell.length_c   1.000
_cell.angle_alpha   90.00
_cell.angle_beta   90.00
_cell.angle_gamma   90.00
#
_symmetry.space_group_name_H-M   'P 1'
#
loop_
_entity.id
_entity.type
_entity.pdbx_description
1 polymer ?
#
loop_
_entity_poly.entity_id
_entity_poly.type
_entity_poly.pdbx_seq_one_letter_code
_entity_poly.pdbx_strand_id
1 'polypeptide(L)'
;MFAEDAFAHRKNPERARRLAYLIHLKMPRINAAQFFVTVANGNPASVEASFKSLNEMAMGMMYDQQTRGQLDAQKVDHAVWHRMAA
;
A
#
# COMPACT_ATOMS: atom_id res chain seq x y z
N MET A 1 3.52 6.92 12.68
CA MET A 1 4.16 7.32 11.41
C MET A 1 3.21 7.28 10.20
N PHE A 2 2.55 6.17 9.87
CA PHE A 2 1.35 6.18 8.98
C PHE A 2 0.06 6.56 9.72
N ALA A 3 0.17 6.52 11.03
CA ALA A 3 -0.96 6.63 11.90
C ALA A 3 -1.30 8.08 12.30
N GLU A 4 -0.40 9.01 11.98
CA GLU A 4 -0.65 10.46 12.04
C GLU A 4 -1.19 10.99 10.70
N ASP A 5 -0.79 10.38 9.57
CA ASP A 5 -1.27 10.71 8.23
C ASP A 5 -1.25 9.46 7.35
N ALA A 6 -2.43 8.92 7.04
CA ALA A 6 -2.59 7.74 6.19
C ALA A 6 -2.02 7.97 4.77
N PHE A 7 -1.95 9.23 4.32
CA PHE A 7 -1.41 9.62 3.01
C PHE A 7 0.08 10.00 3.06
N ALA A 8 0.78 9.76 4.17
CA ALA A 8 2.20 10.11 4.32
C ALA A 8 3.09 9.51 3.20
N HIS A 9 2.71 8.37 2.63
CA HIS A 9 3.41 7.76 1.49
C HIS A 9 3.32 8.61 0.21
N ARG A 10 2.24 9.38 0.02
CA ARG A 10 2.06 10.29 -1.13
C ARG A 10 2.84 11.59 -0.97
N LYS A 11 3.00 12.06 0.27
CA LYS A 11 3.70 13.31 0.57
C LYS A 11 5.21 13.13 0.76
N ASN A 12 5.68 11.89 0.96
CA ASN A 12 7.09 11.60 1.20
C ASN A 12 7.54 10.27 0.56
N PRO A 13 8.05 10.28 -0.67
CA PRO A 13 8.42 9.07 -1.41
C PRO A 13 9.58 8.29 -0.76
N GLU A 14 10.54 8.98 -0.14
CA GLU A 14 11.65 8.36 0.58
C GLU A 14 11.19 7.55 1.79
N ARG A 15 10.14 8.01 2.48
CA ARG A 15 9.52 7.25 3.57
C ARG A 15 8.81 6.00 3.06
N ALA A 16 8.10 6.10 1.92
CA ALA A 16 7.45 4.95 1.30
C ALA A 16 8.47 3.87 0.91
N ARG A 17 9.61 4.26 0.33
CA ARG A 17 10.72 3.33 0.00
C ARG A 17 11.27 2.62 1.23
N ARG A 18 11.55 3.37 2.31
CA ARG A 18 12.03 2.78 3.56
C ARG A 18 11.04 1.79 4.16
N LEU A 19 9.75 2.10 4.13
CA LEU A 19 8.71 1.18 4.60
C LEU A 19 8.70 -0.11 3.76
N ALA A 20 8.70 0.01 2.44
CA ALA A 20 8.71 -1.15 1.54
C ALA A 20 9.93 -2.05 1.80
N TYR A 21 11.11 -1.44 2.00
CA TYR A 21 12.33 -2.17 2.36
C TYR A 21 12.19 -2.92 3.70
N LEU A 22 11.62 -2.28 4.73
CA LEU A 22 11.41 -2.92 6.03
C LEU A 22 10.40 -4.09 5.95
N ILE A 23 9.33 -3.93 5.16
CA ILE A 23 8.36 -5.01 4.92
C ILE A 23 9.05 -6.17 4.22
N HIS A 24 9.82 -5.91 3.17
CA HIS A 24 10.55 -6.95 2.44
C HIS A 24 11.53 -7.73 3.33
N LEU A 25 12.29 -7.03 4.18
CA LEU A 25 13.23 -7.67 5.11
C LEU A 25 12.54 -8.56 6.14
N LYS A 26 11.38 -8.14 6.68
CA LYS A 26 10.69 -8.88 7.74
C LYS A 26 9.75 -9.96 7.20
N MET A 27 9.22 -9.78 6.00
CA MET A 27 8.16 -10.59 5.41
C MET A 27 8.37 -10.69 3.89
N PRO A 28 9.34 -11.50 3.42
CA PRO A 28 9.82 -11.47 2.03
C PRO A 28 8.77 -11.88 0.98
N ARG A 29 7.70 -12.58 1.39
CA ARG A 29 6.58 -12.94 0.50
C ARG A 29 5.53 -11.83 0.39
N ILE A 30 5.58 -10.80 1.21
CA ILE A 30 4.61 -9.71 1.20
C ILE A 30 5.09 -8.63 0.23
N ASN A 31 4.24 -8.29 -0.73
CA ASN A 31 4.52 -7.28 -1.75
C ASN A 31 3.42 -6.20 -1.83
N ALA A 32 2.40 -6.28 -0.98
CA ALA A 32 1.40 -5.23 -0.83
C ALA A 32 0.99 -5.05 0.63
N ALA A 33 0.84 -3.79 1.04
CA ALA A 33 0.46 -3.40 2.39
C ALA A 33 -0.57 -2.27 2.35
N GLN A 34 -1.63 -2.40 3.13
CA GLN A 34 -2.64 -1.38 3.38
C GLN A 34 -2.53 -0.91 4.82
N PHE A 35 -2.67 0.40 5.04
CA PHE A 35 -2.85 0.98 6.36
C PHE A 35 -4.19 1.71 6.38
N PHE A 36 -5.01 1.45 7.39
CA PHE A 36 -6.33 2.06 7.51
C PHE A 36 -6.66 2.35 8.97
N VAL A 37 -7.45 3.39 9.19
CA VAL A 37 -7.94 3.78 10.51
C VAL A 37 -9.28 3.08 10.75
N THR A 38 -9.45 2.39 11.88
CA THR A 38 -10.72 1.72 12.21
C THR A 38 -11.71 2.62 12.95
N VAL A 39 -11.25 3.77 13.44
CA VAL A 39 -12.06 4.74 14.20
C VAL A 39 -11.92 6.13 13.60
N ALA A 40 -13.03 6.85 13.42
CA ALA A 40 -13.00 8.24 12.96
C ALA A 40 -12.23 9.14 13.95
N ASN A 41 -11.33 10.00 13.44
CA ASN A 41 -10.36 10.75 14.27
C ASN A 41 -9.48 9.86 15.17
N GLY A 42 -9.28 8.60 14.76
CA GLY A 42 -8.52 7.62 15.51
C GLY A 42 -7.09 8.06 15.77
N ASN A 43 -6.64 7.87 17.00
CA ASN A 43 -5.23 8.06 17.38
C ASN A 43 -4.32 7.20 16.48
N PRO A 44 -3.07 7.60 16.23
CA PRO A 44 -2.02 6.73 15.72
C PRO A 44 -2.02 5.25 16.19
N ALA A 45 -2.44 4.96 17.42
CA ALA A 45 -2.56 3.58 17.92
C ALA A 45 -3.70 2.75 17.28
N SER A 46 -4.66 3.40 16.62
CA SER A 46 -5.86 2.79 16.00
C SER A 46 -5.69 2.48 14.50
N VAL A 47 -4.49 2.69 13.96
CA VAL A 47 -4.19 2.31 12.59
C VAL A 47 -3.81 0.86 12.52
N GLU A 48 -4.62 0.11 11.78
CA GLU A 48 -4.39 -1.28 11.48
C GLU A 48 -3.68 -1.42 10.13
N ALA A 49 -3.03 -2.57 9.95
CA ALA A 49 -2.33 -2.91 8.72
C ALA A 49 -2.82 -4.26 8.19
N SER A 50 -3.05 -4.33 6.88
CA SER A 50 -3.32 -5.57 6.16
C SER A 50 -2.23 -5.81 5.13
N PHE A 51 -1.79 -7.06 5.02
CA PHE A 51 -0.72 -7.46 4.13
C PHE A 51 -1.19 -8.58 3.22
N LYS A 52 -0.78 -8.56 1.94
CA LYS A 52 -0.91 -9.73 1.06
C LYS A 52 0.36 -9.99 0.25
N SER A 53 0.43 -11.25 -0.18
CA SER A 53 1.31 -11.72 -1.25
C SER A 53 0.50 -11.78 -2.53
N LEU A 54 0.85 -10.93 -3.49
CA LEU A 54 0.38 -11.01 -4.87
C LEU A 54 1.26 -11.99 -5.63
N ASN A 55 0.67 -12.70 -6.59
CA ASN A 55 1.43 -13.55 -7.49
C ASN A 55 2.17 -12.71 -8.55
N GLU A 56 3.11 -13.35 -9.24
CA GLU A 56 3.93 -12.69 -10.27
C GLU A 56 3.09 -12.13 -11.42
N MET A 57 2.01 -12.81 -11.81
CA MET A 57 1.12 -12.33 -12.88
C MET A 57 0.45 -11.00 -12.51
N ALA A 58 -0.09 -10.89 -11.30
CA ALA A 58 -0.71 -9.66 -10.81
C ALA A 58 0.32 -8.52 -10.71
N MET A 59 1.53 -8.83 -10.23
CA MET A 59 2.64 -7.87 -10.19
C MET A 59 3.06 -7.40 -11.58
N GLY A 60 3.18 -8.32 -12.54
CA GLY A 60 3.52 -8.02 -13.93
C GLY A 60 2.49 -7.12 -14.60
N MET A 61 1.19 -7.41 -14.43
CA MET A 61 0.12 -6.57 -14.96
C MET A 61 0.13 -5.15 -14.39
N MET A 62 0.42 -4.98 -13.10
CA MET A 62 0.54 -3.65 -12.49
C MET A 62 1.79 -2.92 -12.98
N TYR A 63 2.91 -3.64 -13.14
CA TYR A 63 4.14 -3.07 -13.69
C TYR A 63 3.94 -2.55 -15.12
N ASP A 64 3.26 -3.31 -15.98
CA ASP A 64 2.94 -2.89 -17.34
C ASP A 64 2.03 -1.65 -17.36
N GLN A 65 1.06 -1.56 -16.45
CA GLN A 65 0.23 -0.36 -16.31
C GLN A 65 1.05 0.84 -15.82
N GLN A 66 1.99 0.62 -14.90
CA GLN A 66 2.86 1.68 -14.37
C GLN A 66 3.78 2.24 -15.45
N THR A 67 4.41 1.38 -16.25
CA THR A 67 5.30 1.81 -17.35
C THR A 67 4.56 2.62 -18.42
N ARG A 68 3.25 2.39 -18.60
CA ARG A 68 2.37 3.16 -19.48
C ARG A 68 1.77 4.42 -18.85
N GLY A 69 2.09 4.71 -17.59
CA GLY A 69 1.50 5.83 -16.83
C GLY A 69 0.01 5.66 -16.52
N GLN A 70 -0.50 4.43 -16.59
CA GLN A 70 -1.92 4.11 -16.39
C GLN A 70 -2.21 3.57 -14.99
N LEU A 71 -1.20 3.31 -14.17
CA LEU A 71 -1.38 2.84 -12.80
C LEU A 71 -1.54 4.02 -11.85
N ASP A 72 -2.67 4.07 -11.16
CA ASP A 72 -2.94 4.99 -10.06
C ASP A 72 -3.26 4.23 -8.78
N ALA A 73 -3.35 4.95 -7.66
CA ALA A 73 -3.60 4.34 -6.36
C ALA A 73 -4.96 3.63 -6.26
N GLN A 74 -5.99 4.10 -6.98
CA GLN A 74 -7.32 3.47 -6.97
C GLN A 74 -7.29 2.13 -7.70
N LYS A 75 -6.59 2.05 -8.84
CA LYS A 75 -6.41 0.80 -9.60
C LYS A 75 -5.61 -0.22 -8.81
N VAL A 76 -4.57 0.21 -8.10
CA VAL A 76 -3.83 -0.67 -7.18
C VAL A 76 -4.75 -1.18 -6.09
N ASP A 77 -5.47 -0.30 -5.37
CA ASP A 77 -6.39 -0.72 -4.30
C ASP A 77 -7.47 -1.70 -4.80
N HIS A 78 -8.00 -1.49 -6.00
CA HIS A 78 -8.97 -2.39 -6.61
C HIS A 78 -8.34 -3.74 -6.99
N ALA A 79 -7.21 -3.73 -7.68
CA ALA A 79 -6.53 -4.96 -8.14
C ALA A 79 -6.06 -5.84 -6.97
N VAL A 80 -5.72 -5.20 -5.85
CA VAL A 80 -5.04 -5.85 -4.74
C VAL A 80 -6.06 -6.21 -3.64
N TRP A 81 -6.94 -5.28 -3.26
CA TRP A 81 -7.93 -5.43 -2.17
C TRP A 81 -9.38 -5.60 -2.61
N HIS A 82 -9.69 -5.57 -3.91
CA HIS A 82 -11.07 -5.58 -4.43
C HIS A 82 -11.95 -4.49 -3.80
N ARG A 83 -11.34 -3.40 -3.34
CA ARG A 83 -12.05 -2.22 -2.84
C ARG A 83 -12.18 -1.22 -3.99
N MET A 84 -13.36 -0.67 -4.17
CA MET A 84 -13.48 0.62 -4.86
C MET A 84 -13.03 1.66 -3.83
N ALA A 85 -11.78 2.11 -3.92
CA ALA A 85 -11.32 3.22 -3.09
C ALA A 85 -12.19 4.44 -3.41
N ALA A 86 -13.01 4.87 -2.44
CA ALA A 86 -13.86 6.04 -2.52
C ALA A 86 -13.06 7.34 -2.72
#